data_AF-A0A955P4N6-F1
#
_entry.id   AF-A0A955P4N6-F1
#
_cell.length_a   1.000
_cell.length_b   1.000
_cell.length_c   1.000
_cell.angle_alpha   90.00
_cell.angle_beta   90.00
_cell.angle_gamma   90.00
#
_symmetry.space_group_name_H-M   'P 1'
#
loop_
_entity.id
_entity.type
_entity.pdbx_description
1 polymer ?
#
loop_
_entity_poly.entity_id
_entity_poly.type
_entity_poly.pdbx_seq_one_letter_code
_entity_poly.pdbx_strand_id
1 'polypeptide(L)' 'INQPSLLLADEPTGALDQENADSLFDLLLQLNREEGITLICVTHALPLAEKLARVFELRNKRLAPSGEKQGV' A
#
# COMPACT_ATOMS: atom_id res chain seq x y z
N ILE A 1 -21.66 -12.47 4.78
CA ILE A 1 -20.79 -11.29 5.04
C ILE A 1 -19.57 -11.43 4.13
N ASN A 2 -19.06 -10.35 3.55
CA ASN A 2 -18.46 -10.34 2.19
C ASN A 2 -17.04 -10.92 2.01
N GLN A 3 -16.28 -11.21 3.08
CA GLN A 3 -14.93 -11.84 3.05
C GLN A 3 -14.17 -11.69 1.71
N PRO A 4 -13.83 -10.45 1.32
CA PRO A 4 -13.29 -10.21 -0.01
C PRO A 4 -11.87 -10.79 -0.12
N SER A 5 -11.57 -11.46 -1.22
CA SER A 5 -10.20 -11.96 -1.47
C SER A 5 -9.21 -10.86 -1.86
N LEU A 6 -9.71 -9.65 -2.18
CA LEU A 6 -8.93 -8.51 -2.66
C LEU A 6 -9.47 -7.20 -2.07
N LEU A 7 -8.57 -6.38 -1.53
CA LEU A 7 -8.83 -5.03 -1.07
C LEU A 7 -7.98 -4.04 -1.89
N LEU A 8 -8.65 -3.09 -2.53
CA LEU A 8 -8.04 -1.99 -3.26
C LEU A 8 -8.23 -0.71 -2.42
N ALA A 9 -7.13 -0.05 -2.07
CA ALA A 9 -7.13 1.18 -1.29
C ALA A 9 -6.44 2.30 -2.07
N ASP A 10 -7.20 3.29 -2.53
CA ASP A 10 -6.68 4.46 -3.24
C ASP A 10 -6.51 5.61 -2.26
N GLU A 11 -5.27 5.94 -1.93
CA GLU A 11 -4.89 6.95 -0.92
C GLU A 11 -5.70 6.88 0.40
N PRO A 12 -5.76 5.72 1.08
CA PRO A 12 -6.65 5.51 2.23
C PRO A 12 -6.34 6.41 3.43
N THR A 13 -5.15 7.02 3.47
CA THR A 13 -4.65 7.83 4.58
C THR A 13 -4.57 9.33 4.26
N GLY A 14 -5.00 9.78 3.07
CA GLY A 14 -4.74 11.15 2.59
C GLY A 14 -5.38 12.27 3.43
N ALA A 15 -6.44 11.98 4.19
CA ALA A 15 -7.14 12.93 5.06
C ALA A 15 -6.84 12.74 6.56
N LEU A 16 -5.96 11.80 6.91
CA LEU A 16 -5.64 11.47 8.30
C LEU A 16 -4.33 12.12 8.73
N ASP A 17 -4.20 12.40 10.02
CA ASP A 17 -2.89 12.67 10.61
C ASP A 17 -2.01 11.40 10.59
N GLN A 18 -0.72 11.59 10.86
CA GLN A 18 0.28 10.52 10.78
C GLN A 18 -0.06 9.31 11.68
N GLU A 19 -0.53 9.55 12.90
CA GLU A 19 -0.83 8.49 13.87
C GLU A 19 -2.03 7.64 13.45
N ASN A 20 -3.09 8.31 12.97
CA ASN A 20 -4.28 7.64 12.46
C ASN A 20 -3.99 6.92 11.13
N ALA A 21 -3.14 7.50 10.28
CA ALA A 21 -2.70 6.86 9.05
C ALA A 21 -1.93 5.57 9.32
N ASP A 22 -1.00 5.59 10.27
CA ASP A 22 -0.25 4.42 10.70
C ASP A 22 -1.16 3.33 11.27
N SER A 23 -2.09 3.71 12.17
CA SER A 23 -3.05 2.77 12.78
C SER A 23 -3.96 2.11 11.73
N LEU A 24 -4.46 2.88 10.77
CA LEU A 24 -5.27 2.34 9.67
C LEU A 24 -4.45 1.36 8.82
N PHE A 25 -3.22 1.72 8.49
CA PHE A 25 -2.37 0.89 7.65
C PHE A 25 -2.01 -0.44 8.33
N ASP A 26 -1.72 -0.40 9.64
CA ASP A 26 -1.43 -1.59 10.43
C ASP A 26 -2.65 -2.54 10.47
N LEU A 27 -3.87 -2.00 10.56
CA LEU A 27 -5.11 -2.79 10.44
C LEU A 27 -5.22 -3.46 9.05
N LEU A 28 -4.93 -2.74 7.97
CA LEU A 28 -4.97 -3.31 6.61
C LEU A 28 -3.94 -4.44 6.44
N LEU A 29 -2.75 -4.28 7.02
CA LEU A 29 -1.72 -5.32 7.02
C LEU A 29 -2.13 -6.53 7.85
N GLN A 30 -2.79 -6.33 8.99
CA GLN A 30 -3.34 -7.41 9.80
C GLN A 30 -4.35 -8.24 8.99
N LEU A 31 -5.30 -7.58 8.32
CA LEU A 31 -6.27 -8.25 7.45
C LEU A 31 -5.60 -9.05 6.32
N ASN A 32 -4.55 -8.51 5.70
CA ASN A 32 -3.78 -9.24 4.70
C ASN A 32 -3.14 -10.52 5.27
N ARG A 33 -2.59 -10.45 6.49
CA ARG A 33 -1.86 -11.56 7.12
C ARG A 33 -2.77 -12.63 7.72
N GLU A 34 -3.84 -12.21 8.39
CA GLU A 34 -4.71 -13.11 9.17
C GLU A 34 -5.81 -13.70 8.30
N GLU A 35 -6.41 -12.90 7.42
CA GLU A 35 -7.56 -13.30 6.59
C GLU A 35 -7.14 -13.71 5.17
N GLY A 36 -5.85 -13.60 4.82
CA GLY A 36 -5.33 -13.95 3.51
C GLY A 36 -5.80 -13.03 2.38
N ILE A 37 -6.26 -11.82 2.71
CA ILE A 37 -6.79 -10.86 1.74
C ILE A 37 -5.62 -10.26 0.94
N THR A 38 -5.72 -10.24 -0.39
CA THR A 38 -4.74 -9.52 -1.21
C THR A 38 -4.94 -8.01 -1.02
N LEU A 39 -3.91 -7.27 -0.62
CA LEU A 39 -3.96 -5.82 -0.46
C LEU A 39 -3.19 -5.13 -1.59
N ILE A 40 -3.85 -4.21 -2.30
CA ILE A 40 -3.20 -3.27 -3.23
C ILE A 40 -3.52 -1.86 -2.74
N CYS A 41 -2.48 -1.08 -2.45
CA CYS A 41 -2.59 0.27 -1.93
C CYS A 41 -1.85 1.26 -2.83
N VAL A 42 -2.50 2.38 -3.14
CA VAL A 42 -1.89 3.54 -3.78
C VAL A 42 -1.65 4.58 -2.69
N THR A 43 -0.42 5.08 -2.58
CA THR A 43 -0.07 6.10 -1.59
C THR A 43 1.14 6.91 -2.06
N HIS A 44 1.18 8.17 -1.65
CA HIS A 44 2.36 9.03 -1.78
C HIS A 44 3.25 8.99 -0.51
N ALA A 45 2.81 8.32 0.56
CA ALA A 45 3.56 8.19 1.80
C ALA A 45 4.56 7.03 1.73
N LEU A 46 5.80 7.32 1.36
CA LEU A 46 6.89 6.33 1.27
C LEU A 46 7.05 5.48 2.54
N PRO A 47 7.03 6.05 3.78
CA PRO A 47 7.17 5.24 4.99
C PRO A 47 6.08 4.18 5.16
N LEU A 48 4.85 4.45 4.69
CA LEU A 48 3.76 3.48 4.69
C LEU A 48 3.95 2.42 3.60
N ALA A 49 4.37 2.85 2.40
CA ALA A 49 4.65 1.95 1.30
C ALA A 49 5.74 0.91 1.66
N GLU A 50 6.79 1.33 2.39
CA GLU A 50 7.87 0.45 2.85
C GLU A 50 7.41 -0.66 3.80
N LYS A 51 6.23 -0.53 4.44
CA LYS A 51 5.64 -1.60 5.28
C LYS A 51 5.05 -2.75 4.44
N LEU A 52 4.86 -2.56 3.13
CA LEU A 52 4.30 -3.58 2.24
C LEU A 52 5.38 -4.56 1.75
N ALA A 53 4.94 -5.77 1.38
CA ALA A 53 5.84 -6.81 0.87
C ALA A 53 6.49 -6.45 -0.48
N ARG A 54 5.83 -5.61 -1.29
CA ARG A 54 6.32 -5.16 -2.60
C ARG A 54 5.91 -3.72 -2.82
N VAL A 55 6.81 -2.93 -3.38
CA VAL A 55 6.58 -1.53 -3.72
C VAL A 55 6.87 -1.32 -5.20
N PHE A 56 5.96 -0.64 -5.88
CA PHE A 56 6.12 -0.22 -7.26
C PHE A 56 5.99 1.30 -7.35
N GLU A 57 6.85 1.93 -8.13
CA GLU A 57 6.77 3.36 -8.45
C GLU A 57 6.13 3.56 -9.81
N LEU A 58 5.13 4.44 -9.85
CA LEU A 58 4.52 4.91 -11.09
C LEU A 58 5.15 6.24 -11.50
N ARG A 59 5.90 6.26 -12.60
CA ARG A 59 6.52 7.48 -13.17
C ARG A 59 6.23 7.55 -14.66
N ASN A 60 5.79 8.71 -15.16
CA ASN A 60 5.52 8.93 -16.59
C ASN A 60 4.62 7.83 -17.20
N LYS A 61 3.57 7.41 -16.48
CA LYS A 61 2.65 6.31 -16.86
C LYS A 61 3.32 4.93 -16.98
N ARG A 62 4.53 4.76 -16.42
CA ARG A 62 5.26 3.49 -16.36
C ARG A 62 5.38 3.06 -14.91
N LEU A 63 4.95 1.82 -14.63
CA LEU A 63 5.10 1.17 -13.34
C LEU A 63 6.40 0.35 -13.33
N ALA A 64 7.24 0.54 -12.33
CA ALA A 64 8.47 -0.22 -12.14
C ALA A 64 8.65 -0.58 -10.65
N PRO A 65 9.33 -1.68 -10.30
CA PRO A 65 9.67 -1.98 -8.91
C PRO A 65 10.47 -0.82 -8.29
N SER A 66 10.11 -0.40 -7.07
CA SER A 66 10.91 0.58 -6.34
C SER A 66 12.27 -0.06 -6.00
N GLY A 67 13.36 0.63 -6.35
CA GLY A 67 14.73 0.12 -6.19
C GLY A 67 15.41 -0.38 -7.46
N GLU A 68 14.70 -0.53 -8.59
CA GLU A 68 15.38 -0.67 -9.89
C GLU A 68 15.98 0.67 -10.31
N LYS A 69 17.32 0.77 -10.32
CA LYS A 69 18.01 1.89 -10.97
C LYS A 69 17.57 1.87 -12.44
N GLN A 70 16.80 2.88 -12.84
CA GLN A 70 16.58 3.14 -14.26
C GLN A 70 17.94 3.40 -14.89
N GLY A 71 18.46 2.40 -15.60
CA GLY A 71 19.69 2.53 -16.36
C GLY A 71 19.55 3.70 -17.33
N VAL A 72 20.38 4.71 -17.10
CA VAL A 72 20.80 5.69 -18.11
C VAL A 72 22.25 5.40 -18.41
#